data_AF-A0A970QTG6-F1
#
_entry.id   AF-A0A970QTG6-F1
#
_cell.length_a   1.000
_cell.length_b   1.000
_cell.length_c   1.000
_cell.angle_alpha   90.00
_cell.angle_beta   90.00
_cell.angle_gamma   90.00
#
_symmetry.space_group_name_H-M   'P 1'
#
loop_
_entity.id
_entity.type
_entity.pdbx_description
1 polymer ?
#
loop_
_entity_poly.entity_id
_entity_poly.type
_entity_poly.pdbx_seq_one_letter_code
_entity_poly.pdbx_strand_id
1 'polypeptide(L)'
;MTLRSFFAFSLALLMLMSMAACGGKDDDTTTLPADETTEAVESETESVTDDMTDISEEPSQTEEETSADVAETETAEPEKLDLNTTEGVINLYKEAAAKTEKAGITSDKVMSLASLDGGKGFVGGIISAFEPIARRALANNSVQITGIEGSYDKLSPSDVKSAKAVDNGKTTTLTIELKDQTDGVTGNQNGPVAHGVGVLDSIETALAELKGVTFDYSEGTVKLKYTDATINVTIDNATGKITSGKWRFDVNISLDNIGAKIGVLSVTLKDAKGVVKYEITH
;
A
#
# COMPACT_ATOMS: atom_id res chain seq x y z
N MET A 1 6.64 6.72 -10.64
CA MET A 1 6.58 7.77 -9.60
C MET A 1 6.56 7.05 -8.26
N THR A 2 7.54 7.28 -7.38
CA THR A 2 7.63 6.58 -6.08
C THR A 2 6.71 7.26 -5.06
N LEU A 3 5.61 6.59 -4.69
CA LEU A 3 4.70 7.09 -3.67
C LEU A 3 5.42 7.09 -2.31
N ARG A 4 5.49 8.26 -1.66
CA ARG A 4 6.10 8.39 -0.33
C ARG A 4 5.16 7.84 0.74
N SER A 5 5.75 7.24 1.77
CA SER A 5 5.06 6.54 2.86
C SER A 5 4.01 7.40 3.57
N PHE A 6 2.81 6.84 3.74
CA PHE A 6 1.72 7.44 4.54
C PHE A 6 1.17 6.48 5.60
N PHE A 7 2.05 5.81 6.35
CA PHE A 7 1.74 5.31 7.70
C PHE A 7 2.21 6.35 8.72
N ALA A 8 1.36 7.33 8.99
CA ALA A 8 1.66 8.48 9.85
C ALA A 8 0.65 8.58 11.02
N PHE A 9 0.49 7.51 11.80
CA PHE A 9 -0.49 7.48 12.88
C PHE A 9 -0.05 8.29 14.11
N SER A 10 -0.86 9.29 14.46
CA SER A 10 -0.56 10.23 15.54
C SER A 10 -0.60 9.58 16.93
N LEU A 11 0.39 9.92 17.76
CA LEU A 11 0.68 9.24 19.02
C LEU A 11 -0.12 9.80 20.22
N ALA A 12 -1.33 9.28 20.49
CA ALA A 12 -1.96 9.44 21.82
C ALA A 12 -3.12 8.47 22.12
N LEU A 13 -2.86 7.41 22.91
CA LEU A 13 -3.73 7.00 24.04
C LEU A 13 -3.04 5.95 24.93
N LEU A 14 -3.59 5.76 26.14
CA LEU A 14 -3.32 4.70 27.14
C LEU A 14 -1.98 4.76 27.90
N MET A 15 -1.69 5.89 28.54
CA MET A 15 -0.98 5.91 29.84
C MET A 15 -1.94 5.55 31.01
N LEU A 16 -2.67 4.44 30.93
CA LEU A 16 -3.67 4.05 31.95
C LEU A 16 -3.77 2.53 32.17
N MET A 17 -2.72 1.92 32.74
CA MET A 17 -2.82 0.75 33.63
C MET A 17 -1.58 0.67 34.54
N SER A 18 -1.50 1.57 35.54
CA SER A 18 -0.38 1.61 36.49
C SER A 18 -0.78 2.14 37.87
N MET A 19 -1.80 1.53 38.50
CA MET A 19 -2.01 1.59 39.97
C MET A 19 -2.77 0.36 40.49
N ALA A 20 -2.03 -0.68 40.86
CA ALA A 20 -2.50 -1.75 41.76
C ALA A 20 -1.31 -2.46 42.42
N ALA A 21 -1.40 -2.67 43.74
CA ALA A 21 -0.49 -3.41 44.62
C ALA A 21 0.91 -2.81 44.91
N CYS A 22 1.34 -2.99 46.17
CA CYS A 22 2.62 -2.62 46.82
C CYS A 22 3.05 -1.13 46.74
N GLY A 23 3.30 -0.41 47.85
CA GLY A 23 3.16 -0.74 49.27
C GLY A 23 4.48 -0.70 50.02
N GLY A 24 4.82 0.48 50.54
CA GLY A 24 5.96 0.74 51.43
C GLY A 24 5.92 2.20 51.87
N LYS A 25 6.28 2.46 53.14
CA LYS A 25 6.74 3.78 53.59
C LYS A 25 8.27 3.73 53.66
N ASP A 26 8.92 4.86 53.45
CA ASP A 26 9.57 5.64 54.52
C ASP A 26 10.23 6.89 53.88
N ASP A 27 10.44 7.93 54.69
CA ASP A 27 11.10 9.17 54.27
C ASP A 27 12.64 9.01 54.36
N ASP A 28 13.43 9.60 53.44
CA ASP A 28 14.21 10.81 53.76
C ASP A 28 15.02 11.40 52.56
N THR A 29 15.35 12.68 52.77
CA THR A 29 16.25 13.64 52.10
C THR A 29 17.55 13.13 51.43
N THR A 30 17.92 13.69 50.26
CA THR A 30 19.28 14.23 49.92
C THR A 30 19.27 15.06 48.61
N THR A 31 20.17 16.05 48.48
CA THR A 31 20.26 17.09 47.42
C THR A 31 21.26 16.79 46.27
N LEU A 32 21.18 17.61 45.20
CA LEU A 32 22.08 17.67 44.03
C LEU A 32 23.53 18.13 44.38
N PRO A 33 24.54 17.93 43.50
CA PRO A 33 24.84 18.80 42.34
C PRO A 33 24.97 18.00 41.01
N ALA A 34 25.19 18.50 39.77
CA ALA A 34 26.16 19.46 39.20
C ALA A 34 27.65 19.03 39.42
N ASP A 35 28.61 19.24 38.51
CA ASP A 35 28.67 20.03 37.26
C ASP A 35 29.77 19.51 36.30
N GLU A 36 29.86 20.02 35.05
CA GLU A 36 31.01 20.02 34.10
C GLU A 36 31.76 18.69 33.76
N THR A 37 32.63 18.56 32.74
CA THR A 37 33.36 19.55 31.90
C THR A 37 33.52 19.07 30.44
N THR A 38 34.06 19.94 29.58
CA THR A 38 34.44 19.76 28.17
C THR A 38 35.67 18.86 27.93
N GLU A 39 35.78 18.29 26.72
CA GLU A 39 36.94 18.61 25.86
C GLU A 39 36.61 18.39 24.37
N ALA A 40 37.37 19.02 23.47
CA ALA A 40 37.20 18.97 22.02
C ALA A 40 38.57 18.86 21.33
N VAL A 41 38.62 18.22 20.15
CA VAL A 41 39.82 18.23 19.30
C VAL A 41 39.38 18.36 17.83
N GLU A 42 39.82 19.43 17.19
CA GLU A 42 39.70 19.63 15.74
C GLU A 42 40.81 18.88 14.99
N SER A 43 40.62 18.66 13.68
CA SER A 43 41.75 18.54 12.76
C SER A 43 41.33 19.00 11.37
N GLU A 44 41.62 20.25 11.05
CA GLU A 44 41.65 20.71 9.65
C GLU A 44 42.87 20.14 8.91
N THR A 45 42.84 20.14 7.58
CA THR A 45 43.95 20.61 6.73
C THR A 45 43.46 20.85 5.30
N GLU A 46 43.96 21.90 4.64
CA GLU A 46 43.44 22.41 3.37
C GLU A 46 44.21 21.95 2.11
N SER A 47 43.52 21.98 0.95
CA SER A 47 43.97 22.65 -0.29
C SER A 47 42.76 22.75 -1.25
N VAL A 48 42.30 23.87 -1.85
CA VAL A 48 42.98 25.00 -2.56
C VAL A 48 43.62 24.53 -3.87
N THR A 49 43.24 24.93 -5.10
CA THR A 49 42.11 25.70 -5.72
C THR A 49 41.70 24.97 -7.04
N ASP A 50 40.92 25.40 -8.06
CA ASP A 50 40.34 26.66 -8.60
C ASP A 50 38.88 26.34 -9.10
N ASP A 51 38.00 27.18 -9.70
CA ASP A 51 38.06 28.32 -10.64
C ASP A 51 38.53 27.94 -12.08
N MET A 52 38.12 28.56 -13.22
CA MET A 52 37.38 29.81 -13.47
C MET A 52 36.66 29.83 -14.87
N THR A 53 35.33 30.04 -14.94
CA THR A 53 34.52 30.68 -16.05
C THR A 53 34.58 30.10 -17.51
N ASP A 54 33.76 30.43 -18.54
CA ASP A 54 32.48 31.18 -18.68
C ASP A 54 31.68 30.83 -19.99
N ILE A 55 30.40 31.28 -20.06
CA ILE A 55 29.61 31.87 -21.19
C ILE A 55 29.57 31.32 -22.66
N SER A 56 28.35 31.36 -23.25
CA SER A 56 27.97 31.44 -24.70
C SER A 56 28.28 30.27 -25.67
N GLU A 57 27.58 30.08 -26.81
CA GLU A 57 26.26 30.59 -27.33
C GLU A 57 25.70 29.63 -28.41
N GLU A 58 24.39 29.71 -28.69
CA GLU A 58 23.74 29.26 -29.95
C GLU A 58 23.60 30.49 -30.90
N PRO A 59 23.20 30.37 -32.19
CA PRO A 59 23.00 29.19 -33.04
C PRO A 59 23.68 29.32 -34.44
N SER A 60 23.39 28.41 -35.37
CA SER A 60 23.37 28.75 -36.81
C SER A 60 22.40 27.88 -37.60
N GLN A 61 21.66 28.51 -38.52
CA GLN A 61 20.84 27.86 -39.54
C GLN A 61 21.67 27.57 -40.80
N THR A 62 21.24 26.60 -41.61
CA THR A 62 21.40 26.60 -43.07
C THR A 62 20.15 25.97 -43.69
N GLU A 63 19.56 26.60 -44.69
CA GLU A 63 18.42 26.11 -45.47
C GLU A 63 18.91 25.57 -46.82
N GLU A 64 18.24 24.55 -47.38
CA GLU A 64 18.09 24.42 -48.84
C GLU A 64 16.86 23.54 -49.18
N GLU A 65 16.28 23.74 -50.36
CA GLU A 65 14.87 23.40 -50.65
C GLU A 65 14.63 22.12 -51.49
N THR A 66 13.33 21.79 -51.61
CA THR A 66 12.68 21.14 -52.77
C THR A 66 12.67 19.60 -52.84
N SER A 67 11.55 19.01 -52.41
CA SER A 67 10.52 18.54 -53.37
C SER A 67 9.27 18.07 -52.63
N ALA A 68 8.10 18.22 -53.26
CA ALA A 68 6.83 17.81 -52.68
C ALA A 68 6.54 16.32 -52.93
N ASP A 69 6.19 15.61 -51.88
CA ASP A 69 5.23 14.49 -51.94
C ASP A 69 4.14 14.77 -50.91
N VAL A 70 2.87 14.75 -51.34
CA VAL A 70 1.74 14.94 -50.43
C VAL A 70 1.36 13.57 -49.91
N ALA A 71 2.14 13.09 -48.95
CA ALA A 71 1.83 11.91 -48.16
C ALA A 71 0.58 12.20 -47.31
N GLU A 72 -0.59 11.99 -47.92
CA GLU A 72 -1.91 12.15 -47.30
C GLU A 72 -1.96 11.29 -46.04
N THR A 73 -1.75 11.94 -44.90
CA THR A 73 -1.50 11.25 -43.65
C THR A 73 -2.85 10.83 -43.08
N GLU A 74 -3.32 9.64 -43.49
CA GLU A 74 -4.47 8.98 -42.87
C GLU A 74 -4.25 8.99 -41.36
N THR A 75 -4.95 9.89 -40.69
CA THR A 75 -4.91 10.02 -39.24
C THR A 75 -5.74 8.88 -38.71
N ALA A 76 -5.11 7.72 -38.57
CA ALA A 76 -5.75 6.46 -38.22
C ALA A 76 -6.69 6.68 -37.03
N GLU A 77 -7.99 6.52 -37.26
CA GLU A 77 -8.99 6.56 -36.20
C GLU A 77 -8.60 5.48 -35.18
N PRO A 78 -8.46 5.82 -33.87
CA PRO A 78 -7.90 4.90 -32.89
C PRO A 78 -8.74 3.62 -32.86
N GLU A 79 -8.11 2.46 -33.10
CA GLU A 79 -8.81 1.18 -33.24
C GLU A 79 -9.74 0.96 -32.05
N LYS A 80 -11.04 0.81 -32.37
CA LYS A 80 -12.07 0.68 -31.35
C LYS A 80 -11.88 -0.64 -30.58
N LEU A 81 -11.42 -0.53 -29.34
CA LEU A 81 -11.17 -1.64 -28.42
C LEU A 81 -12.32 -2.67 -28.43
N ASP A 82 -11.99 -3.93 -28.73
CA ASP A 82 -12.97 -5.01 -28.67
C ASP A 82 -13.25 -5.43 -27.22
N LEU A 83 -14.31 -4.86 -26.67
CA LEU A 83 -14.77 -5.10 -25.30
C LEU A 83 -15.37 -6.50 -25.07
N ASN A 84 -15.44 -7.34 -26.10
CA ASN A 84 -15.70 -8.78 -25.96
C ASN A 84 -14.44 -9.57 -25.55
N THR A 85 -13.25 -8.95 -25.64
CA THR A 85 -11.97 -9.56 -25.25
C THR A 85 -11.48 -9.09 -23.88
N THR A 86 -10.76 -9.96 -23.18
CA THR A 86 -10.07 -9.59 -21.93
C THR A 86 -9.11 -8.41 -22.12
N GLU A 87 -8.42 -8.36 -23.26
CA GLU A 87 -7.44 -7.32 -23.56
C GLU A 87 -8.10 -5.94 -23.81
N GLY A 88 -9.16 -5.87 -24.61
CA GLY A 88 -9.93 -4.64 -24.81
C GLY A 88 -10.53 -4.09 -23.51
N VAL A 89 -11.03 -4.97 -22.63
CA VAL A 89 -11.53 -4.57 -21.29
C VAL A 89 -10.41 -4.03 -20.40
N ILE A 90 -9.23 -4.67 -20.39
CA ILE A 90 -8.07 -4.19 -19.61
C ILE A 90 -7.55 -2.85 -20.15
N ASN A 91 -7.43 -2.70 -21.46
CA ASN A 91 -6.92 -1.47 -22.07
C ASN A 91 -7.87 -0.29 -21.82
N LEU A 92 -9.19 -0.50 -21.92
CA LEU A 92 -10.18 0.52 -21.53
C LEU A 92 -10.09 0.87 -20.04
N TYR A 93 -9.88 -0.12 -19.15
CA TYR A 93 -9.64 0.15 -17.73
C TYR A 93 -8.37 0.98 -17.50
N LYS A 94 -7.25 0.65 -18.15
CA LYS A 94 -5.98 1.41 -18.04
C LYS A 94 -6.13 2.85 -18.48
N GLU A 95 -6.74 3.06 -19.64
CA GLU A 95 -7.01 4.41 -20.14
C GLU A 95 -7.89 5.21 -19.19
N ALA A 96 -8.96 4.61 -18.69
CA ALA A 96 -9.88 5.29 -17.79
C ALA A 96 -9.25 5.58 -16.43
N ALA A 97 -8.49 4.64 -15.85
CA ALA A 97 -7.70 4.86 -14.65
C ALA A 97 -6.72 6.03 -14.83
N ALA A 98 -5.93 6.04 -15.91
CA ALA A 98 -4.99 7.12 -16.21
C ALA A 98 -5.68 8.49 -16.45
N LYS A 99 -6.85 8.52 -17.11
CA LYS A 99 -7.65 9.75 -17.31
C LYS A 99 -8.28 10.25 -16.01
N THR A 100 -8.51 9.36 -15.04
CA THR A 100 -9.14 9.65 -13.74
C THR A 100 -8.10 10.10 -12.71
N GLU A 101 -6.97 9.40 -12.59
CA GLU A 101 -5.86 9.80 -11.70
C GLU A 101 -5.32 11.19 -12.07
N LYS A 102 -5.15 11.47 -13.37
CA LYS A 102 -4.78 12.81 -13.89
C LYS A 102 -5.82 13.90 -13.58
N ALA A 103 -7.04 13.54 -13.17
CA ALA A 103 -8.06 14.49 -12.73
C ALA A 103 -7.98 14.81 -11.23
N GLY A 104 -7.06 14.19 -10.48
CA GLY A 104 -6.83 14.48 -9.07
C GLY A 104 -7.90 13.93 -8.12
N ILE A 105 -8.41 12.72 -8.40
CA ILE A 105 -9.44 12.10 -7.55
C ILE A 105 -8.93 11.71 -6.15
N THR A 106 -9.86 11.64 -5.21
CA THR A 106 -9.73 10.92 -3.95
C THR A 106 -10.58 9.66 -3.97
N SER A 107 -10.11 8.62 -3.28
CA SER A 107 -10.83 7.37 -3.06
C SER A 107 -10.81 7.03 -1.57
N ASP A 108 -11.86 6.43 -1.04
CA ASP A 108 -11.92 6.00 0.37
C ASP A 108 -11.44 4.56 0.49
N LYS A 109 -10.37 4.32 1.25
CA LYS A 109 -9.83 2.98 1.54
C LYS A 109 -10.37 2.48 2.88
N VAL A 110 -10.87 1.24 2.88
CA VAL A 110 -11.47 0.56 4.03
C VAL A 110 -10.83 -0.81 4.23
N MET A 111 -10.43 -1.08 5.47
CA MET A 111 -9.90 -2.37 5.91
C MET A 111 -10.71 -2.88 7.11
N SER A 112 -11.14 -4.14 7.05
CA SER A 112 -11.97 -4.73 8.12
C SER A 112 -11.63 -6.19 8.39
N LEU A 113 -11.65 -6.57 9.67
CA LEU A 113 -11.39 -7.95 10.09
C LEU A 113 -12.63 -8.83 9.86
N ALA A 114 -12.55 -9.77 8.92
CA ALA A 114 -13.60 -10.78 8.72
C ALA A 114 -13.49 -11.91 9.76
N SER A 115 -12.27 -12.38 10.05
CA SER A 115 -12.02 -13.42 11.05
C SER A 115 -10.62 -13.33 11.64
N LEU A 116 -10.47 -13.90 12.84
CA LEU A 116 -9.21 -14.11 13.54
C LEU A 116 -9.31 -15.44 14.30
N ASP A 117 -8.42 -16.38 14.00
CA ASP A 117 -8.33 -17.71 14.61
C ASP A 117 -6.92 -17.90 15.16
N GLY A 118 -6.78 -17.92 16.49
CA GLY A 118 -5.50 -18.14 17.15
C GLY A 118 -5.16 -19.61 17.42
N GLY A 119 -5.87 -20.54 16.80
CA GLY A 119 -5.78 -21.95 17.13
C GLY A 119 -6.43 -22.28 18.48
N LYS A 120 -5.97 -23.35 19.13
CA LYS A 120 -6.63 -23.93 20.31
C LYS A 120 -5.86 -23.68 21.60
N GLY A 121 -6.60 -23.63 22.71
CA GLY A 121 -6.03 -23.47 24.06
C GLY A 121 -5.59 -22.04 24.37
N PHE A 122 -4.56 -21.91 25.21
CA PHE A 122 -4.12 -20.64 25.80
C PHE A 122 -3.75 -19.58 24.75
N VAL A 123 -3.00 -19.95 23.71
CA VAL A 123 -2.59 -19.04 22.62
C VAL A 123 -3.80 -18.52 21.83
N GLY A 124 -4.79 -19.40 21.56
CA GLY A 124 -6.04 -19.03 20.91
C GLY A 124 -6.87 -18.03 21.73
N GLY A 125 -6.94 -18.24 23.05
CA GLY A 125 -7.60 -17.29 23.97
C GLY A 125 -6.92 -15.92 24.01
N ILE A 126 -5.58 -15.89 23.95
CA ILE A 126 -4.80 -14.64 23.88
C ILE A 126 -5.06 -13.91 22.57
N ILE A 127 -4.93 -14.59 21.42
CA ILE A 127 -5.17 -13.96 20.10
C ILE A 127 -6.61 -13.43 20.00
N SER A 128 -7.60 -14.16 20.51
CA SER A 128 -9.00 -13.69 20.53
C SER A 128 -9.17 -12.39 21.33
N ALA A 129 -8.39 -12.18 22.40
CA ALA A 129 -8.41 -10.93 23.16
C ALA A 129 -7.80 -9.74 22.39
N PHE A 130 -6.99 -9.97 21.35
CA PHE A 130 -6.50 -8.93 20.43
C PHE A 130 -7.51 -8.54 19.34
N GLU A 131 -8.60 -9.28 19.13
CA GLU A 131 -9.57 -8.99 18.06
C GLU A 131 -10.09 -7.54 18.08
N PRO A 132 -10.46 -6.93 19.24
CA PRO A 132 -10.89 -5.53 19.28
C PRO A 132 -9.76 -4.53 18.96
N ILE A 133 -8.51 -4.91 19.23
CA ILE A 133 -7.32 -4.08 18.95
C ILE A 133 -7.01 -4.14 17.45
N ALA A 134 -7.01 -5.34 16.85
CA ALA A 134 -6.87 -5.53 15.41
C ALA A 134 -7.98 -4.81 14.61
N ARG A 135 -9.24 -4.92 15.06
CA ARG A 135 -10.36 -4.16 14.48
C ARG A 135 -10.14 -2.66 14.53
N ARG A 136 -9.60 -2.12 15.63
CA ARG A 136 -9.27 -0.69 15.75
C ARG A 136 -8.09 -0.29 14.86
N ALA A 137 -7.04 -1.10 14.76
CA ALA A 137 -5.90 -0.80 13.88
C ALA A 137 -6.31 -0.77 12.40
N LEU A 138 -7.15 -1.70 11.96
CA LEU A 138 -7.67 -1.73 10.59
C LEU A 138 -8.65 -0.57 10.31
N ALA A 139 -9.51 -0.22 11.28
CA ALA A 139 -10.39 0.95 11.18
C ALA A 139 -9.62 2.29 11.19
N ASN A 140 -8.52 2.38 11.94
CA ASN A 140 -7.61 3.52 11.91
C ASN A 140 -6.96 3.66 10.52
N ASN A 141 -6.43 2.58 9.97
CA ASN A 141 -5.81 2.57 8.64
C ASN A 141 -6.82 2.54 7.48
N SER A 142 -8.12 2.67 7.77
CA SER A 142 -9.16 2.98 6.80
C SER A 142 -9.22 4.49 6.60
N VAL A 143 -8.55 4.99 5.56
CA VAL A 143 -8.30 6.41 5.32
C VAL A 143 -8.66 6.80 3.89
N GLN A 144 -8.93 8.08 3.65
CA GLN A 144 -8.98 8.60 2.29
C GLN A 144 -7.57 8.62 1.68
N ILE A 145 -7.48 8.23 0.41
CA ILE A 145 -6.26 8.19 -0.41
C ILE A 145 -6.44 9.06 -1.66
N THR A 146 -5.33 9.48 -2.26
CA THR A 146 -5.32 10.14 -3.58
C THR A 146 -5.14 9.10 -4.68
N GLY A 147 -5.93 9.20 -5.76
CA GLY A 147 -5.82 8.33 -6.93
C GLY A 147 -6.46 6.95 -6.76
N ILE A 148 -5.90 5.98 -7.49
CA ILE A 148 -6.30 4.57 -7.54
C ILE A 148 -5.05 3.75 -7.18
N GLU A 149 -5.17 2.72 -6.35
CA GLU A 149 -4.04 1.85 -6.01
C GLU A 149 -3.83 0.71 -7.02
N GLY A 150 -2.63 0.11 -6.96
CA GLY A 150 -2.18 -0.93 -7.88
C GLY A 150 -1.40 -0.37 -9.08
N SER A 151 -0.49 -1.18 -9.62
CA SER A 151 0.22 -0.86 -10.88
C SER A 151 -0.68 -1.17 -12.09
N TYR A 152 -1.78 -0.40 -12.25
CA TYR A 152 -2.78 -0.68 -13.27
C TYR A 152 -2.19 -0.60 -14.70
N ASP A 153 -1.16 0.21 -14.89
CA ASP A 153 -0.34 0.28 -16.11
C ASP A 153 0.25 -1.08 -16.53
N LYS A 154 0.63 -1.92 -15.57
CA LYS A 154 1.20 -3.26 -15.78
C LYS A 154 0.15 -4.36 -15.98
N LEU A 155 -1.11 -4.12 -15.59
CA LEU A 155 -2.16 -5.15 -15.60
C LEU A 155 -2.28 -5.83 -16.97
N SER A 156 -2.31 -7.15 -17.00
CA SER A 156 -2.19 -7.95 -18.23
C SER A 156 -3.30 -9.01 -18.33
N PRO A 157 -3.63 -9.51 -19.55
CA PRO A 157 -4.52 -10.66 -19.69
C PRO A 157 -4.05 -11.91 -18.91
N SER A 158 -2.73 -12.02 -18.66
CA SER A 158 -2.13 -13.04 -17.79
C SER A 158 -2.47 -12.88 -16.30
N ASP A 159 -2.82 -11.68 -15.82
CA ASP A 159 -3.24 -11.43 -14.44
C ASP A 159 -4.72 -11.76 -14.21
N VAL A 160 -5.52 -11.72 -15.26
CA VAL A 160 -6.98 -11.79 -15.18
C VAL A 160 -7.52 -13.23 -15.22
N LYS A 161 -8.47 -13.51 -14.32
CA LYS A 161 -9.26 -14.74 -14.23
C LYS A 161 -10.50 -14.66 -15.15
N SER A 162 -11.17 -13.50 -15.16
CA SER A 162 -12.25 -13.18 -16.12
C SER A 162 -12.44 -11.67 -16.22
N ALA A 163 -12.80 -11.17 -17.40
CA ALA A 163 -13.13 -9.77 -17.65
C ALA A 163 -14.44 -9.64 -18.42
N LYS A 164 -15.18 -8.56 -18.16
CA LYS A 164 -16.44 -8.23 -18.84
C LYS A 164 -16.65 -6.72 -18.89
N ALA A 165 -17.14 -6.23 -20.03
CA ALA A 165 -17.77 -4.91 -20.13
C ALA A 165 -19.29 -5.02 -20.30
N VAL A 166 -20.00 -3.94 -19.94
CA VAL A 166 -21.39 -3.68 -20.31
C VAL A 166 -21.50 -2.20 -20.68
N ASP A 167 -21.59 -1.90 -21.96
CA ASP A 167 -21.85 -0.55 -22.48
C ASP A 167 -23.37 -0.31 -22.64
N ASN A 168 -23.84 0.88 -22.27
CA ASN A 168 -25.22 1.34 -22.46
C ASN A 168 -25.32 2.58 -23.38
N GLY A 169 -24.22 2.96 -24.04
CA GLY A 169 -24.09 4.13 -24.90
C GLY A 169 -23.72 5.42 -24.16
N LYS A 170 -24.03 5.53 -22.86
CA LYS A 170 -23.60 6.66 -22.02
C LYS A 170 -22.44 6.31 -21.09
N THR A 171 -22.46 5.09 -20.55
CA THR A 171 -21.45 4.59 -19.62
C THR A 171 -21.12 3.14 -19.91
N THR A 172 -19.86 2.77 -19.74
CA THR A 172 -19.39 1.40 -19.80
C THR A 172 -19.02 0.92 -18.40
N THR A 173 -19.74 -0.08 -17.87
CA THR A 173 -19.39 -0.73 -16.61
C THR A 173 -18.47 -1.92 -16.88
N LEU A 174 -17.29 -1.94 -16.26
CA LEU A 174 -16.33 -3.03 -16.32
C LEU A 174 -16.41 -3.89 -15.06
N THR A 175 -16.12 -5.17 -15.20
CA THR A 175 -15.87 -6.10 -14.09
C THR A 175 -14.70 -7.00 -14.45
N ILE A 176 -13.64 -6.97 -13.65
CA ILE A 176 -12.43 -7.75 -13.84
C ILE A 176 -12.17 -8.53 -12.55
N GLU A 177 -12.20 -9.86 -12.63
CA GLU A 177 -11.71 -10.74 -11.59
C GLU A 177 -10.23 -11.04 -11.86
N LEU A 178 -9.38 -10.83 -10.87
CA LEU A 178 -7.95 -11.11 -10.93
C LEU A 178 -7.70 -12.55 -10.46
N LYS A 179 -6.53 -13.10 -10.78
CA LYS A 179 -6.06 -14.37 -10.22
C LYS A 179 -5.62 -14.17 -8.77
N ASP A 180 -5.82 -15.22 -7.95
CA ASP A 180 -5.28 -15.27 -6.59
C ASP A 180 -3.77 -15.01 -6.59
N GLN A 181 -3.29 -14.25 -5.61
CA GLN A 181 -1.87 -13.96 -5.39
C GLN A 181 -1.43 -14.51 -4.03
N THR A 182 -0.16 -14.93 -3.88
CA THR A 182 0.36 -15.47 -2.62
C THR A 182 1.78 -14.97 -2.38
N ASP A 183 1.95 -14.23 -1.28
CA ASP A 183 3.16 -13.48 -0.96
C ASP A 183 3.69 -13.82 0.44
N GLY A 184 4.92 -13.37 0.72
CA GLY A 184 5.48 -13.31 2.07
C GLY A 184 5.19 -11.97 2.78
N VAL A 185 5.91 -11.70 3.87
CA VAL A 185 5.73 -10.55 4.78
C VAL A 185 5.59 -9.19 4.08
N THR A 186 6.40 -8.96 3.03
CA THR A 186 6.56 -7.66 2.35
C THR A 186 5.57 -7.42 1.20
N GLY A 187 4.74 -8.42 0.86
CA GLY A 187 3.99 -8.42 -0.41
C GLY A 187 4.88 -8.61 -1.65
N ASN A 188 4.25 -8.78 -2.82
CA ASN A 188 4.90 -8.84 -4.13
C ASN A 188 4.25 -7.84 -5.10
N GLN A 189 5.00 -6.81 -5.49
CA GLN A 189 4.50 -5.70 -6.32
C GLN A 189 4.42 -6.02 -7.84
N ASN A 190 4.62 -7.28 -8.23
CA ASN A 190 4.62 -7.76 -9.62
C ASN A 190 3.63 -8.93 -9.85
N GLY A 191 2.67 -9.10 -8.95
CA GLY A 191 1.62 -10.12 -9.07
C GLY A 191 0.26 -9.55 -9.52
N PRO A 192 -0.71 -10.42 -9.87
CA PRO A 192 -1.99 -10.01 -10.43
C PRO A 192 -2.77 -9.00 -9.59
N VAL A 193 -2.78 -9.17 -8.27
CA VAL A 193 -3.52 -8.33 -7.34
C VAL A 193 -2.78 -7.00 -7.14
N ALA A 194 -1.46 -7.03 -7.06
CA ALA A 194 -0.62 -5.82 -7.02
C ALA A 194 -0.72 -4.96 -8.31
N HIS A 195 -0.94 -5.58 -9.47
CA HIS A 195 -1.24 -4.85 -10.70
C HIS A 195 -2.65 -4.23 -10.68
N GLY A 196 -3.68 -4.98 -10.28
CA GLY A 196 -5.07 -4.55 -10.45
C GLY A 196 -5.70 -3.74 -9.30
N VAL A 197 -5.28 -3.97 -8.04
CA VAL A 197 -5.86 -3.36 -6.82
C VAL A 197 -4.79 -2.80 -5.88
N GLY A 198 -3.57 -3.34 -5.92
CA GLY A 198 -2.55 -3.14 -4.90
C GLY A 198 -2.48 -4.32 -3.92
N VAL A 199 -1.50 -4.32 -3.03
CA VAL A 199 -1.30 -5.33 -1.97
C VAL A 199 -0.90 -4.63 -0.68
N LEU A 200 -0.97 -5.32 0.47
CA LEU A 200 -0.53 -4.74 1.73
C LEU A 200 0.99 -4.51 1.71
N ASP A 201 1.40 -3.26 1.94
CA ASP A 201 2.80 -2.88 2.16
C ASP A 201 3.21 -3.27 3.60
N SER A 202 4.39 -3.87 3.74
CA SER A 202 4.87 -4.73 4.85
C SER A 202 3.97 -4.87 6.09
N ILE A 203 3.50 -6.09 6.36
CA ILE A 203 2.71 -6.40 7.57
C ILE A 203 3.47 -6.16 8.88
N GLU A 204 4.80 -6.12 8.86
CA GLU A 204 5.60 -5.70 10.04
C GLU A 204 5.23 -4.27 10.49
N THR A 205 4.95 -3.36 9.56
CA THR A 205 4.51 -1.99 9.85
C THR A 205 3.18 -1.99 10.60
N ALA A 206 2.20 -2.76 10.12
CA ALA A 206 0.88 -2.87 10.76
C ALA A 206 0.94 -3.60 12.12
N LEU A 207 1.85 -4.56 12.28
CA LEU A 207 2.07 -5.26 13.55
C LEU A 207 2.86 -4.41 14.56
N ALA A 208 3.70 -3.49 14.11
CA ALA A 208 4.41 -2.55 14.99
C ALA A 208 3.47 -1.53 15.68
N GLU A 209 2.27 -1.30 15.14
CA GLU A 209 1.23 -0.49 15.81
C GLU A 209 0.67 -1.18 17.08
N LEU A 210 0.86 -2.49 17.25
CA LEU A 210 0.39 -3.28 18.40
C LEU A 210 1.30 -3.07 19.64
N LYS A 211 1.25 -1.86 20.20
CA LYS A 211 2.01 -1.46 21.39
C LYS A 211 1.96 -2.51 22.51
N GLY A 212 3.14 -2.89 23.00
CA GLY A 212 3.30 -3.91 24.05
C GLY A 212 3.43 -5.34 23.53
N VAL A 213 3.34 -5.55 22.22
CA VAL A 213 3.64 -6.82 21.54
C VAL A 213 4.92 -6.66 20.71
N THR A 214 5.86 -7.60 20.82
CA THR A 214 6.99 -7.72 19.89
C THR A 214 6.97 -9.08 19.21
N PHE A 215 7.04 -9.10 17.88
CA PHE A 215 7.04 -10.32 17.09
C PHE A 215 8.46 -10.74 16.72
N ASP A 216 8.67 -12.05 16.61
CA ASP A 216 9.93 -12.68 16.22
C ASP A 216 9.64 -13.64 15.05
N TYR A 217 10.22 -13.31 13.90
CA TYR A 217 10.00 -13.98 12.63
C TYR A 217 11.13 -14.96 12.27
N SER A 218 12.20 -15.02 13.08
CA SER A 218 13.46 -15.72 12.75
C SER A 218 13.30 -17.21 12.41
N GLU A 219 12.44 -17.91 13.14
CA GLU A 219 12.13 -19.34 12.98
C GLU A 219 10.74 -19.59 12.36
N GLY A 220 10.06 -18.54 11.88
CA GLY A 220 8.64 -18.57 11.53
C GLY A 220 8.32 -18.26 10.07
N THR A 221 7.06 -18.44 9.69
CA THR A 221 6.56 -18.16 8.33
C THR A 221 5.29 -17.33 8.38
N VAL A 222 5.30 -16.22 7.64
CA VAL A 222 4.11 -15.43 7.31
C VAL A 222 3.76 -15.68 5.84
N LYS A 223 2.48 -15.99 5.56
CA LYS A 223 1.97 -16.16 4.20
C LYS A 223 0.69 -15.36 4.00
N LEU A 224 0.65 -14.56 2.95
CA LEU A 224 -0.46 -13.68 2.59
C LEU A 224 -1.10 -14.20 1.31
N LYS A 225 -2.30 -14.77 1.37
CA LYS A 225 -3.05 -15.19 0.18
C LYS A 225 -4.19 -14.23 -0.11
N TYR A 226 -4.03 -13.45 -1.17
CA TYR A 226 -5.04 -12.55 -1.71
C TYR A 226 -6.04 -13.36 -2.56
N THR A 227 -7.32 -13.27 -2.25
CA THR A 227 -8.43 -13.94 -2.96
C THR A 227 -9.54 -12.97 -3.31
N ASP A 228 -10.42 -13.40 -4.21
CA ASP A 228 -11.64 -12.69 -4.59
C ASP A 228 -11.39 -11.26 -5.11
N ALA A 229 -10.17 -11.05 -5.62
CA ALA A 229 -9.64 -9.78 -6.05
C ALA A 229 -10.44 -9.26 -7.27
N THR A 230 -11.20 -8.19 -7.06
CA THR A 230 -12.18 -7.68 -8.02
C THR A 230 -11.94 -6.20 -8.30
N ILE A 231 -12.01 -5.81 -9.57
CA ILE A 231 -12.19 -4.43 -10.02
C ILE A 231 -13.59 -4.31 -10.63
N ASN A 232 -14.40 -3.40 -10.13
CA ASN A 232 -15.70 -3.05 -10.71
C ASN A 232 -15.77 -1.52 -10.85
N VAL A 233 -15.89 -1.01 -12.07
CA VAL A 233 -15.85 0.44 -12.36
C VAL A 233 -16.89 0.83 -13.38
N THR A 234 -17.45 2.03 -13.26
CA THR A 234 -18.29 2.65 -14.29
C THR A 234 -17.52 3.80 -14.94
N ILE A 235 -17.36 3.74 -16.25
CA ILE A 235 -16.69 4.74 -17.07
C ILE A 235 -17.75 5.58 -17.79
N ASP A 236 -17.63 6.90 -17.74
CA ASP A 236 -18.40 7.81 -18.58
C ASP A 236 -17.83 7.83 -20.00
N ASN A 237 -18.66 7.52 -21.00
CA ASN A 237 -18.19 7.31 -22.38
C ASN A 237 -17.80 8.63 -23.08
N ALA A 238 -18.24 9.79 -22.58
CA ALA A 238 -17.96 11.10 -23.19
C ALA A 238 -16.61 11.69 -22.74
N THR A 239 -16.20 11.39 -21.50
CA THR A 239 -14.95 11.84 -20.89
C THR A 239 -13.88 10.76 -20.84
N GLY A 240 -14.27 9.48 -20.95
CA GLY A 240 -13.40 8.33 -20.76
C GLY A 240 -12.88 8.19 -19.33
N LYS A 241 -13.54 8.79 -18.33
CA LYS A 241 -13.15 8.74 -16.91
C LYS A 241 -14.01 7.77 -16.12
N ILE A 242 -13.44 7.19 -15.08
CA ILE A 242 -14.19 6.45 -14.06
C ILE A 242 -15.02 7.47 -13.27
N THR A 243 -16.31 7.17 -13.07
CA THR A 243 -17.28 7.99 -12.34
C THR A 243 -17.86 7.29 -11.11
N SER A 244 -17.61 5.98 -10.98
CA SER A 244 -17.70 5.23 -9.73
C SER A 244 -16.79 4.00 -9.84
N GLY A 245 -16.14 3.60 -8.76
CA GLY A 245 -15.22 2.48 -8.74
C GLY A 245 -15.18 1.74 -7.40
N LYS A 246 -14.93 0.44 -7.48
CA LYS A 246 -14.82 -0.47 -6.35
C LYS A 246 -13.73 -1.50 -6.63
N TRP A 247 -12.61 -1.38 -5.93
CA TRP A 247 -11.48 -2.30 -5.98
C TRP A 247 -11.42 -3.04 -4.65
N ARG A 248 -11.24 -4.36 -4.64
CA ARG A 248 -11.25 -5.13 -3.39
C ARG A 248 -10.47 -6.44 -3.49
N PHE A 249 -10.10 -6.98 -2.33
CA PHE A 249 -9.69 -8.38 -2.14
C PHE A 249 -9.94 -8.83 -0.69
N ASP A 250 -9.97 -10.13 -0.45
CA ASP A 250 -9.81 -10.71 0.89
C ASP A 250 -8.36 -11.19 1.03
N VAL A 251 -7.61 -10.71 2.04
CA VAL A 251 -6.26 -11.20 2.33
C VAL A 251 -6.31 -12.17 3.51
N ASN A 252 -5.96 -13.41 3.21
CA ASN A 252 -5.89 -14.53 4.13
C ASN A 252 -4.46 -14.58 4.69
N ILE A 253 -4.29 -14.10 5.91
CA ILE A 253 -3.02 -14.09 6.65
C ILE A 253 -2.88 -15.44 7.36
N SER A 254 -1.75 -16.11 7.19
CA SER A 254 -1.37 -17.30 7.94
C SER A 254 -0.01 -17.10 8.60
N LEU A 255 0.06 -17.38 9.91
CA LEU A 255 1.24 -17.28 10.76
C LEU A 255 1.56 -18.68 11.32
N ASP A 256 2.76 -19.18 11.06
CA ASP A 256 3.25 -20.42 11.67
C ASP A 256 4.62 -20.23 12.31
N ASN A 257 4.80 -20.85 13.48
CA ASN A 257 5.97 -20.75 14.35
C ASN A 257 6.48 -19.32 14.65
N ILE A 258 5.61 -18.31 14.62
CA ILE A 258 5.97 -16.91 14.90
C ILE A 258 6.09 -16.71 16.42
N GLY A 259 7.20 -16.18 16.90
CA GLY A 259 7.33 -15.77 18.30
C GLY A 259 6.57 -14.47 18.57
N ALA A 260 5.92 -14.35 19.71
CA ALA A 260 5.34 -13.10 20.18
C ALA A 260 5.54 -12.92 21.69
N LYS A 261 6.03 -11.75 22.10
CA LYS A 261 6.19 -11.36 23.52
C LYS A 261 5.18 -10.27 23.85
N ILE A 262 4.44 -10.46 24.94
CA ILE A 262 3.37 -9.58 25.40
C ILE A 262 3.70 -9.20 26.85
N GLY A 263 4.42 -8.09 27.03
CA GLY A 263 5.07 -7.78 28.30
C GLY A 263 6.04 -8.89 28.72
N VAL A 264 5.81 -9.50 29.90
CA VAL A 264 6.63 -10.63 30.41
C VAL A 264 6.26 -12.00 29.82
N LEU A 265 5.11 -12.11 29.14
CA LEU A 265 4.66 -13.38 28.58
C LEU A 265 5.29 -13.61 27.20
N SER A 266 5.84 -14.80 26.96
CA SER A 266 6.25 -15.24 25.61
C SER A 266 5.33 -16.38 25.13
N VAL A 267 4.88 -16.30 23.90
CA VAL A 267 4.07 -17.33 23.22
C VAL A 267 4.58 -17.58 21.81
N THR A 268 4.36 -18.78 21.28
CA THR A 268 4.56 -19.09 19.86
C THR A 268 3.20 -19.18 19.19
N LEU A 269 2.98 -18.37 18.15
CA LEU A 269 1.78 -18.37 17.35
C LEU A 269 1.94 -19.47 16.29
N LYS A 270 1.19 -20.56 16.46
CA LYS A 270 1.20 -21.72 15.58
C LYS A 270 -0.16 -21.90 14.93
N ASP A 271 -0.19 -22.21 13.64
CA ASP A 271 -1.41 -22.40 12.84
C ASP A 271 -2.39 -21.20 12.83
N ALA A 272 -1.95 -20.03 13.30
CA ALA A 272 -2.79 -18.86 13.55
C ALA A 272 -3.12 -18.13 12.24
N LYS A 273 -4.37 -17.70 12.09
CA LYS A 273 -4.94 -17.20 10.84
C LYS A 273 -5.79 -15.96 11.06
N GLY A 274 -5.87 -15.11 10.05
CA GLY A 274 -6.81 -14.00 9.99
C GLY A 274 -7.24 -13.72 8.56
N VAL A 275 -8.44 -13.18 8.38
CA VAL A 275 -8.90 -12.68 7.09
C VAL A 275 -9.24 -11.21 7.24
N VAL A 276 -8.56 -10.36 6.48
CA VAL A 276 -8.86 -8.93 6.37
C VAL A 276 -9.49 -8.69 5.00
N LYS A 277 -10.65 -8.03 4.99
CA LYS A 277 -11.24 -7.50 3.75
C LYS A 277 -10.63 -6.16 3.45
N TYR A 278 -10.20 -5.98 2.21
CA TYR A 278 -9.66 -4.76 1.65
C TYR A 278 -10.62 -4.21 0.62
N GLU A 279 -10.93 -2.92 0.69
CA GLU A 279 -11.80 -2.26 -0.26
C GLU A 279 -11.36 -0.80 -0.48
N ILE A 280 -11.39 -0.35 -1.73
CA ILE A 280 -11.27 1.05 -2.12
C ILE A 280 -12.54 1.40 -2.89
N THR A 281 -13.17 2.53 -2.56
CA THR A 281 -14.31 3.08 -3.29
C THR A 281 -14.05 4.50 -3.80
N HIS A 282 -14.50 4.76 -5.02
CA HIS A 282 -14.52 6.07 -5.68
C HIS A 282 -15.94 6.36 -6.18
#